data_AF-A0A6C0KW26-F1
#
_entry.id   AF-A0A6C0KW26-F1
#
_cell.length_a   1.000
_cell.length_b   1.000
_cell.length_c   1.000
_cell.angle_alpha   90.00
_cell.angle_beta   90.00
_cell.angle_gamma   90.00
#
_symmetry.space_group_name_H-M   'P 1'
#
loop_
_entity.id
_entity.type
_entity.pdbx_description
1 polymer ?
#
loop_
_entity_poly.entity_id
_entity_poly.type
_entity_poly.pdbx_seq_one_letter_code
_entity_poly.pdbx_strand_id
1 'polypeptide(L)'
;MSPPSSSSISHKAEWKLKNKLINTIISNDGEIFGGAVRDKYLHDDHSMKFYKTVMDIFKDNEARGIDKRINIDKMYNDKEYLPELFGRWIVPDDIDACICESKEENLIARITEQFGEIKKVFSRDPKDYFPTLGISENQLRHDRYLIYPVNRANIRRAIFNVTTVLSDELVSECQQFRSQLNIFLKKIGNVRPIVLDLMVYLIPTYLIHCEVPFGNIDFECNGLIMNKTGIRISKNLYENYLPNIFENNPVMRTTILVKILNDIINHTAVFCYKPEFPWYRCLKMGDKGWKIEGLFNQIEIIDDENYTGHCIICHQDLPKYMLKLKCCDARYHTLCMQSAFHEGVSSIMNTSKCIMCKKSHTQDILRQDHDMLQLYIEHAPYLSWWPSSHLPEDEEEQQEQQNTIANQDTNADAQHVGDIPLIE
;
A
#
# COMPACT_ATOMS: atom_id res chain seq x y z
N MET A 1 8.75 -6.62 8.65
CA MET A 1 8.55 -5.22 9.08
C MET A 1 9.72 -4.79 9.95
N SER A 2 10.47 -3.76 9.56
CA SER A 2 11.57 -3.24 10.40
C SER A 2 11.00 -2.45 11.59
N PRO A 3 11.48 -2.67 12.83
CA PRO A 3 11.02 -1.90 13.97
C PRO A 3 11.34 -0.40 13.76
N PRO A 4 10.44 0.52 14.13
CA PRO A 4 10.68 1.94 13.96
C PRO A 4 11.89 2.35 14.82
N SER A 5 12.94 2.83 14.16
CA SER A 5 14.10 3.44 14.83
C SER A 5 13.62 4.55 15.77
N SER A 6 14.14 4.55 17.01
CA SER A 6 13.77 5.33 18.20
C SER A 6 13.90 6.86 18.12
N SER A 7 13.76 7.45 16.93
CA SER A 7 13.76 8.90 16.69
C SER A 7 12.62 9.37 15.78
N SER A 8 11.52 8.62 15.71
CA SER A 8 10.37 9.01 14.91
C SER A 8 9.60 10.15 15.59
N ILE A 9 9.39 11.22 14.85
CA ILE A 9 8.33 12.20 15.12
C ILE A 9 7.03 11.44 15.43
N SER A 10 6.23 11.94 16.37
CA SER A 10 4.93 11.34 16.67
C SER A 10 4.14 11.19 15.38
N HIS A 11 3.54 10.02 15.15
CA HIS A 11 2.70 9.73 13.99
C HIS A 11 1.70 10.86 13.67
N LYS A 12 1.06 11.39 14.73
CA LYS A 12 0.15 12.53 14.67
C LYS A 12 0.75 13.78 14.00
N ALA A 13 2.04 14.06 14.24
CA ALA A 13 2.71 15.22 13.67
C ALA A 13 3.12 14.99 12.20
N GLU A 14 3.52 13.78 11.81
CA GLU A 14 3.73 13.44 10.40
C GLU A 14 2.42 13.62 9.62
N TRP A 15 1.32 13.08 10.13
CA TRP A 15 -0.01 13.27 9.55
C TRP A 15 -0.37 14.74 9.38
N LYS A 16 -0.20 15.56 10.43
CA LYS A 16 -0.48 17.00 10.36
C LYS A 16 0.29 17.70 9.26
N LEU A 17 1.55 17.33 9.02
CA LEU A 17 2.37 17.90 7.96
C LEU A 17 1.87 17.47 6.56
N LYS A 18 1.57 16.18 6.35
CA LYS A 18 1.02 15.70 5.06
C LYS A 18 -0.37 16.28 4.79
N ASN A 19 -1.24 16.36 5.80
CA ASN A 19 -2.56 16.95 5.69
C ASN A 19 -2.48 18.46 5.38
N LYS A 20 -1.50 19.18 5.96
CA LYS A 20 -1.23 20.59 5.61
C LYS A 20 -0.81 20.72 4.13
N LEU A 21 0.00 19.81 3.61
CA LEU A 21 0.42 19.80 2.20
C LEU A 21 -0.78 19.52 1.28
N ILE A 22 -1.57 18.48 1.58
CA ILE A 22 -2.81 18.14 0.87
C ILE A 22 -3.73 19.36 0.79
N ASN A 23 -4.00 20.02 1.92
CA ASN A 23 -4.85 21.20 1.98
C ASN A 23 -4.27 22.38 1.17
N THR A 24 -2.95 22.52 1.13
CA THR A 24 -2.27 23.56 0.34
C THR A 24 -2.45 23.31 -1.16
N ILE A 25 -2.29 22.06 -1.60
CA ILE A 25 -2.53 21.67 -3.01
C ILE A 25 -3.99 21.94 -3.39
N ILE A 26 -4.94 21.44 -2.59
CA ILE A 26 -6.37 21.64 -2.83
C ILE A 26 -6.74 23.13 -2.85
N SER A 27 -6.20 23.93 -1.93
CA SER A 27 -6.49 25.38 -1.86
C SER A 27 -6.01 26.15 -3.09
N ASN A 28 -5.00 25.63 -3.79
CA ASN A 28 -4.46 26.20 -5.04
C ASN A 28 -5.05 25.52 -6.30
N ASP A 29 -6.25 24.93 -6.19
CA ASP A 29 -6.97 24.25 -7.27
C ASP A 29 -6.22 23.05 -7.87
N GLY A 30 -5.32 22.44 -7.10
CA GLY A 30 -4.82 21.11 -7.40
C GLY A 30 -5.81 20.04 -6.96
N GLU A 31 -5.65 18.83 -7.49
CA GLU A 31 -6.37 17.64 -7.06
C GLU A 31 -5.39 16.62 -6.49
N ILE A 32 -5.79 15.91 -5.44
CA ILE A 32 -5.07 14.75 -4.88
C ILE A 32 -5.74 13.50 -5.41
N PHE A 33 -4.99 12.45 -5.71
CA PHE A 33 -5.57 11.21 -6.23
C PHE A 33 -4.89 9.95 -5.71
N GLY A 34 -5.43 8.79 -6.05
CA GLY A 34 -4.79 7.51 -5.77
C GLY A 34 -4.79 7.13 -4.29
N GLY A 35 -3.70 6.48 -3.87
CA GLY A 35 -3.54 5.97 -2.50
C GLY A 35 -3.60 7.06 -1.43
N ALA A 36 -3.17 8.29 -1.76
CA ALA A 36 -3.21 9.41 -0.84
C ALA A 36 -4.64 9.80 -0.40
N VAL A 37 -5.62 9.70 -1.31
CA VAL A 37 -7.03 9.97 -1.00
C VAL A 37 -7.61 8.90 -0.10
N ARG A 38 -7.37 7.62 -0.43
CA ARG A 38 -7.78 6.46 0.38
C ARG A 38 -7.24 6.55 1.80
N ASP A 39 -5.93 6.73 1.92
CA ASP A 39 -5.23 6.75 3.20
C ASP A 39 -5.70 7.93 4.06
N LYS A 40 -5.94 9.08 3.44
CA LYS A 40 -6.51 10.24 4.14
C LYS A 40 -7.92 9.99 4.66
N TYR A 41 -8.79 9.44 3.83
CA TYR A 41 -10.17 9.18 4.22
C TYR A 41 -10.24 8.20 5.41
N LEU A 42 -9.47 7.11 5.32
CA LEU A 42 -9.37 6.12 6.39
C LEU A 42 -8.82 6.70 7.69
N HIS A 43 -7.78 7.55 7.59
CA HIS A 43 -7.22 8.24 8.74
C HIS A 43 -8.25 9.17 9.41
N ASP A 44 -8.93 10.01 8.63
CA ASP A 44 -9.88 10.98 9.15
C ASP A 44 -11.07 10.29 9.85
N ASP A 45 -11.63 9.23 9.25
CA ASP A 45 -12.72 8.46 9.85
C ASP A 45 -12.29 7.80 11.18
N HIS A 46 -11.18 7.06 11.18
CA HIS A 46 -10.70 6.36 12.37
C HIS A 46 -10.22 7.31 13.46
N SER A 47 -9.58 8.44 13.10
CA SER A 47 -9.15 9.45 14.07
C SER A 47 -10.34 10.14 14.73
N MET A 48 -11.39 10.45 13.99
CA MET A 48 -12.63 10.99 14.54
C MET A 48 -13.30 10.01 15.50
N LYS A 49 -13.45 8.74 15.09
CA LYS A 49 -13.97 7.66 15.95
C LYS A 49 -13.12 7.51 17.22
N PHE A 50 -11.80 7.57 17.10
CA PHE A 50 -10.87 7.49 18.22
C PHE A 50 -11.11 8.61 19.23
N TYR A 51 -11.12 9.87 18.78
CA TYR A 51 -11.35 11.00 19.67
C TYR A 51 -12.72 10.92 20.33
N LYS A 52 -13.76 10.51 19.60
CA LYS A 52 -15.09 10.30 20.17
C LYS A 52 -15.08 9.25 21.29
N THR A 53 -14.57 8.05 21.01
CA THR A 53 -14.49 6.95 21.99
C THR A 53 -13.72 7.36 23.24
N VAL A 54 -12.55 7.99 23.06
CA VAL A 54 -11.70 8.44 24.17
C VAL A 54 -12.39 9.53 25.00
N MET A 55 -13.09 10.47 24.36
CA MET A 55 -13.84 11.52 25.06
C MET A 55 -15.05 10.98 25.83
N ASP A 56 -15.72 9.96 25.30
CA ASP A 56 -16.84 9.32 25.99
C ASP A 56 -16.36 8.53 27.23
N ILE A 57 -15.23 7.82 27.12
CA ILE A 57 -14.55 7.19 28.27
C ILE A 57 -14.19 8.24 29.35
N PHE A 58 -13.74 9.43 28.96
CA PHE A 58 -13.45 10.49 29.92
C PHE A 58 -14.68 11.00 30.66
N LYS A 59 -15.78 11.21 29.96
CA LYS A 59 -17.04 11.65 30.59
C LYS A 59 -17.52 10.62 31.61
N ASP A 60 -17.40 9.33 31.28
CA ASP A 60 -17.78 8.25 32.19
C ASP A 60 -16.87 8.19 33.43
N ASN A 61 -15.55 8.38 33.26
CA ASN A 61 -14.60 8.41 34.36
C ASN A 61 -14.77 9.64 35.25
N GLU A 62 -15.08 10.79 34.66
CA GLU A 62 -15.44 12.02 35.38
C GLU A 62 -16.68 11.80 36.25
N ALA A 63 -17.71 11.20 35.70
CA ALA A 63 -18.93 10.87 36.44
C ALA A 63 -18.68 9.91 37.61
N ARG A 64 -17.57 9.14 37.58
CA ARG A 64 -17.14 8.21 38.63
C ARG A 64 -16.10 8.76 39.60
N GLY A 65 -15.64 10.01 39.41
CA GLY A 65 -14.65 10.65 40.29
C GLY A 65 -13.21 10.11 40.15
N ILE A 66 -12.85 9.51 39.01
CA ILE A 66 -11.50 8.97 38.75
C ILE A 66 -10.57 10.10 38.27
N ASP A 67 -9.35 10.20 38.84
CA ASP A 67 -8.34 11.23 38.49
C ASP A 67 -7.93 11.16 37.00
N LYS A 68 -7.88 12.34 36.35
CA LYS A 68 -8.01 12.55 34.89
C LYS A 68 -6.72 12.87 34.16
N ARG A 69 -5.55 12.46 34.65
CA ARG A 69 -4.30 12.74 33.94
C ARG A 69 -4.08 11.76 32.79
N ILE A 70 -4.91 11.89 31.74
CA ILE A 70 -4.78 11.09 30.54
C ILE A 70 -4.21 11.94 29.41
N ASN A 71 -3.07 11.48 28.89
CA ASN A 71 -2.42 12.08 27.74
C ASN A 71 -3.01 11.48 26.46
N ILE A 72 -4.05 12.12 25.91
CA ILE A 72 -4.71 11.71 24.65
C ILE A 72 -3.69 11.55 23.52
N ASP A 73 -2.68 12.42 23.47
CA ASP A 73 -1.67 12.36 22.43
C ASP A 73 -0.77 11.13 22.59
N LYS A 74 -0.47 10.71 23.81
CA LYS A 74 0.21 9.44 24.06
C LYS A 74 -0.63 8.27 23.57
N MET A 75 -1.93 8.24 23.89
CA MET A 75 -2.86 7.18 23.44
C MET A 75 -3.07 7.17 21.93
N TYR A 76 -3.13 8.34 21.30
CA TYR A 76 -3.25 8.46 19.84
C TYR A 76 -2.06 7.81 19.14
N ASN A 77 -0.86 8.06 19.67
CA ASN A 77 0.41 7.50 19.20
C ASN A 77 0.76 6.16 19.89
N ASP A 78 -0.21 5.46 20.48
CA ASP A 78 -0.11 4.06 20.89
C ASP A 78 -0.89 3.20 19.88
N LYS A 79 -0.27 2.14 19.33
CA LYS A 79 -0.91 1.24 18.34
C LYS A 79 -1.79 0.19 19.00
N GLU A 80 -1.48 -0.16 20.25
CA GLU A 80 -2.17 -1.22 21.00
C GLU A 80 -3.44 -0.69 21.68
N TYR A 81 -3.54 0.63 21.84
CA TYR A 81 -4.73 1.27 22.39
C TYR A 81 -5.81 1.44 21.31
N LEU A 82 -6.98 0.80 21.45
CA LEU A 82 -8.04 0.75 20.42
C LEU A 82 -7.50 0.26 19.04
N PRO A 83 -7.04 -1.00 18.96
CA PRO A 83 -6.44 -1.56 17.74
C PRO A 83 -7.43 -1.63 16.57
N GLU A 84 -8.73 -1.74 16.82
CA GLU A 84 -9.78 -1.68 15.80
C GLU A 84 -9.83 -0.32 15.07
N LEU A 85 -9.26 0.73 15.67
CA LEU A 85 -9.12 2.05 15.07
C LEU A 85 -7.71 2.30 14.51
N PHE A 86 -7.01 1.24 14.09
CA PHE A 86 -5.64 1.33 13.53
C PHE A 86 -5.54 2.26 12.31
N GLY A 87 -6.61 2.46 11.53
CA GLY A 87 -6.64 3.40 10.42
C GLY A 87 -6.16 4.83 10.74
N ARG A 88 -6.26 5.30 11.99
CA ARG A 88 -5.67 6.60 12.44
C ARG A 88 -4.13 6.63 12.35
N TRP A 89 -3.51 5.46 12.19
CA TRP A 89 -2.08 5.28 11.98
C TRP A 89 -1.68 5.15 10.52
N ILE A 90 -2.63 5.24 9.59
CA ILE A 90 -2.32 5.20 8.17
C ILE A 90 -1.93 6.61 7.74
N VAL A 91 -0.78 6.73 7.09
CA VAL A 91 -0.26 7.96 6.51
C VAL A 91 0.23 7.60 5.12
N PRO A 92 -0.16 8.32 4.06
CA PRO A 92 0.28 7.99 2.71
C PRO A 92 1.78 8.19 2.58
N ASP A 93 2.49 7.25 1.95
CA ASP A 93 3.96 7.29 1.84
C ASP A 93 4.40 8.53 1.04
N ASP A 94 3.76 8.72 -0.11
CA ASP A 94 3.84 9.81 -1.07
C ASP A 94 2.46 10.47 -1.28
N ILE A 95 2.47 11.69 -1.84
CA ILE A 95 1.25 12.41 -2.22
C ILE A 95 1.24 12.54 -3.74
N ASP A 96 0.32 11.82 -4.38
CA ASP A 96 0.02 11.98 -5.80
C ASP A 96 -0.96 13.14 -6.00
N ALA A 97 -0.56 14.10 -6.83
CA ALA A 97 -1.35 15.29 -7.09
C ALA A 97 -1.29 15.71 -8.56
N CYS A 98 -2.30 16.44 -9.03
CA CYS A 98 -2.24 17.10 -10.32
C CYS A 98 -2.63 18.57 -10.24
N ILE A 99 -2.09 19.37 -11.16
CA ILE A 99 -2.37 20.80 -11.27
C ILE A 99 -2.19 21.24 -12.73
N CYS A 100 -2.87 22.32 -13.12
CA CYS A 100 -2.61 22.94 -14.42
C CYS A 100 -1.40 23.89 -14.32
N GLU A 101 -0.55 23.95 -15.34
CA GLU A 101 0.76 24.64 -15.33
C GLU A 101 0.67 26.11 -14.88
N SER A 102 -0.39 26.81 -15.30
CA SER A 102 -0.62 28.22 -14.95
C SER A 102 -0.76 28.47 -13.43
N LYS A 103 -0.96 27.44 -12.61
CA LYS A 103 -1.08 27.52 -11.15
C LYS A 103 0.10 26.90 -10.41
N GLU A 104 1.03 26.25 -11.12
CA GLU A 104 2.14 25.53 -10.51
C GLU A 104 3.06 26.47 -9.73
N GLU A 105 3.48 27.60 -10.33
CA GLU A 105 4.41 28.54 -9.68
C GLU A 105 3.87 29.04 -8.34
N ASN A 106 2.58 29.41 -8.29
CA ASN A 106 1.92 29.82 -7.06
C ASN A 106 1.86 28.68 -6.03
N LEU A 107 1.51 27.45 -6.45
CA LEU A 107 1.53 26.29 -5.56
C LEU A 107 2.92 26.06 -4.96
N ILE A 108 3.97 26.07 -5.78
CA ILE A 108 5.35 25.85 -5.32
C ILE A 108 5.80 26.97 -4.38
N ALA A 109 5.45 28.22 -4.65
CA ALA A 109 5.70 29.35 -3.76
C ALA A 109 5.02 29.16 -2.40
N ARG A 110 3.74 28.73 -2.38
CA ARG A 110 2.99 28.45 -1.15
C ARG A 110 3.54 27.28 -0.36
N ILE A 111 3.95 26.20 -1.01
CA ILE A 111 4.62 25.07 -0.35
C ILE A 111 5.94 25.54 0.25
N THR A 112 6.73 26.32 -0.50
CA THR A 112 8.01 26.86 -0.01
C THR A 112 7.81 27.78 1.19
N GLU A 113 6.80 28.64 1.17
CA GLU A 113 6.44 29.50 2.31
C GLU A 113 6.08 28.67 3.56
N GLN A 114 5.29 27.60 3.40
CA GLN A 114 4.75 26.84 4.53
C GLN A 114 5.67 25.76 5.10
N PHE A 115 6.54 25.18 4.28
CA PHE A 115 7.42 24.06 4.63
C PHE A 115 8.90 24.46 4.60
N GLY A 116 9.24 25.47 3.80
CA GLY A 116 10.53 26.15 3.82
C GLY A 116 11.51 25.72 2.74
N GLU A 117 11.76 24.42 2.53
CA GLU A 117 12.63 23.93 1.44
C GLU A 117 11.92 22.85 0.62
N ILE A 118 11.94 23.02 -0.69
CA ILE A 118 11.45 22.05 -1.68
C ILE A 118 12.56 21.78 -2.68
N LYS A 119 12.80 20.49 -2.97
CA LYS A 119 13.81 20.05 -3.94
C LYS A 119 13.13 19.24 -5.03
N LYS A 120 13.21 19.71 -6.28
CA LYS A 120 12.81 18.91 -7.45
C LYS A 120 13.83 17.79 -7.66
N VAL A 121 13.37 16.54 -7.71
CA VAL A 121 14.19 15.34 -7.94
C VAL A 121 14.30 15.06 -9.43
N PHE A 122 13.18 15.10 -10.14
CA PHE A 122 13.12 14.94 -11.58
C PHE A 122 11.92 15.68 -12.17
N SER A 123 11.94 15.81 -13.49
CA SER A 123 10.86 16.27 -14.36
C SER A 123 10.92 15.43 -15.63
N ARG A 124 9.87 14.71 -15.99
CA ARG A 124 9.83 13.82 -17.17
C ARG A 124 8.44 13.73 -17.79
N ASP A 125 8.36 13.27 -19.04
CA ASP A 125 7.08 12.96 -19.68
C ASP A 125 6.53 11.63 -19.12
N PRO A 126 5.30 11.59 -18.59
CA PRO A 126 4.71 10.37 -18.06
C PRO A 126 4.43 9.31 -19.12
N LYS A 127 4.31 9.68 -20.40
CA LYS A 127 4.05 8.74 -21.50
C LYS A 127 5.14 7.66 -21.62
N ASP A 128 6.37 7.98 -21.21
CA ASP A 128 7.50 7.05 -21.19
C ASP A 128 7.25 5.79 -20.34
N TYR A 129 6.39 5.87 -19.33
CA TYR A 129 6.10 4.76 -18.42
C TYR A 129 4.60 4.55 -18.14
N PHE A 130 3.74 5.38 -18.73
CA PHE A 130 2.29 5.18 -18.82
C PHE A 130 1.84 5.31 -20.28
N PRO A 131 2.23 4.38 -21.17
CA PRO A 131 1.96 4.49 -22.61
C PRO A 131 0.47 4.44 -22.95
N THR A 132 -0.37 3.97 -22.03
CA THR A 132 -1.82 3.89 -22.16
C THR A 132 -2.56 5.20 -21.86
N LEU A 133 -1.86 6.24 -21.38
CA LEU A 133 -2.48 7.55 -21.22
C LEU A 133 -2.83 8.08 -22.61
N GLY A 134 -4.11 8.36 -22.85
CA GLY A 134 -4.60 9.01 -24.08
C GLY A 134 -4.18 10.48 -24.22
N ILE A 135 -3.01 10.83 -23.70
CA ILE A 135 -2.45 12.17 -23.62
C ILE A 135 -1.31 12.27 -24.63
N SER A 136 -1.29 13.35 -25.41
CA SER A 136 -0.23 13.58 -26.40
C SER A 136 1.08 13.94 -25.71
N GLU A 137 2.21 13.74 -26.39
CA GLU A 137 3.51 14.22 -25.91
C GLU A 137 3.45 15.72 -25.59
N ASN A 138 4.12 16.13 -24.51
CA ASN A 138 4.16 17.51 -24.04
C ASN A 138 2.81 18.10 -23.58
N GLN A 139 1.77 17.28 -23.35
CA GLN A 139 0.54 17.76 -22.72
C GLN A 139 0.54 17.58 -21.20
N LEU A 140 1.42 16.72 -20.69
CA LEU A 140 1.55 16.42 -19.28
C LEU A 140 3.02 16.26 -18.90
N ARG A 141 3.39 16.76 -17.73
CA ARG A 141 4.73 16.62 -17.14
C ARG A 141 4.60 16.00 -15.76
N HIS A 142 5.47 15.08 -15.41
CA HIS A 142 5.55 14.54 -14.06
C HIS A 142 6.80 15.06 -13.35
N ASP A 143 6.55 15.84 -12.30
CA ASP A 143 7.58 16.37 -11.42
C ASP A 143 7.53 15.66 -10.07
N ARG A 144 8.67 15.14 -9.61
CA ARG A 144 8.81 14.64 -8.24
C ARG A 144 9.53 15.66 -7.37
N TYR A 145 8.94 15.99 -6.23
CA TYR A 145 9.50 16.89 -5.23
C TYR A 145 9.75 16.18 -3.90
N LEU A 146 10.83 16.58 -3.22
CA LEU A 146 11.06 16.32 -1.81
C LEU A 146 10.80 17.61 -1.03
N ILE A 147 9.83 17.57 -0.13
CA ILE A 147 9.44 18.72 0.70
C ILE A 147 10.00 18.48 2.10
N TYR A 148 10.87 19.37 2.54
CA TYR A 148 11.49 19.31 3.86
C TYR A 148 10.69 20.23 4.78
N PRO A 149 9.89 19.69 5.72
CA PRO A 149 8.96 20.48 6.53
C PRO A 149 9.63 21.44 7.51
N VAL A 150 10.95 21.35 7.65
CA VAL A 150 11.73 22.24 8.52
C VAL A 150 12.93 22.76 7.76
N ASN A 151 12.85 24.03 7.35
CA ASN A 151 14.00 24.75 6.81
C ASN A 151 14.96 25.12 7.94
N ARG A 152 15.91 24.20 8.18
CA ARG A 152 16.96 24.37 9.20
C ARG A 152 17.79 25.62 8.97
N ALA A 153 17.99 26.03 7.73
CA ALA A 153 18.77 27.22 7.40
C ALA A 153 18.05 28.49 7.85
N ASN A 154 16.73 28.59 7.65
CA ASN A 154 15.92 29.71 8.11
C ASN A 154 15.86 29.78 9.64
N ILE A 155 15.68 28.64 10.31
CA ILE A 155 15.70 28.61 11.78
C ILE A 155 17.09 29.02 12.30
N ARG A 156 18.17 28.48 11.72
CA ARG A 156 19.55 28.86 12.08
C ARG A 156 19.84 30.33 11.84
N ARG A 157 19.39 30.89 10.71
CA ARG A 157 19.55 32.30 10.36
C ARG A 157 18.75 33.20 11.29
N ALA A 158 17.50 32.84 11.61
CA ALA A 158 16.67 33.57 12.56
C ALA A 158 17.32 33.62 13.95
N ILE A 159 17.82 32.49 14.46
CA ILE A 159 18.57 32.47 15.72
C ILE A 159 19.81 33.34 15.62
N PHE A 160 20.61 33.17 14.56
CA PHE A 160 21.86 33.91 14.39
C PHE A 160 21.61 35.43 14.43
N ASN A 161 20.63 35.90 13.66
CA ASN A 161 20.25 37.30 13.60
C ASN A 161 19.76 37.84 14.95
N VAL A 162 19.04 37.03 15.74
CA VAL A 162 18.64 37.43 17.10
C VAL A 162 19.87 37.51 18.01
N THR A 163 20.76 36.51 17.96
CA THR A 163 21.93 36.45 18.84
C THR A 163 22.97 37.55 18.61
N THR A 164 23.04 38.12 17.41
CA THR A 164 24.00 39.21 17.09
C THR A 164 23.64 40.55 17.70
N VAL A 165 22.44 40.72 18.27
CA VAL A 165 21.93 42.00 18.79
C VAL A 165 21.79 42.01 20.33
N LEU A 166 22.18 40.92 21.00
CA LEU A 166 21.97 40.75 22.45
C LEU A 166 23.22 41.13 23.25
N SER A 167 23.02 41.56 24.50
CA SER A 167 24.10 41.81 25.46
C SER A 167 24.78 40.52 25.91
N ASP A 168 26.01 40.60 26.41
CA ASP A 168 26.83 39.44 26.80
C ASP A 168 26.16 38.53 27.85
N GLU A 169 25.32 39.05 28.74
CA GLU A 169 24.55 38.25 29.70
C GLU A 169 23.42 37.45 29.03
N LEU A 170 22.73 38.03 28.05
CA LEU A 170 21.73 37.35 27.22
C LEU A 170 22.35 36.33 26.25
N VAL A 171 23.64 36.50 25.91
CA VAL A 171 24.38 35.53 25.08
C VAL A 171 24.46 34.17 25.77
N SER A 172 24.64 34.10 27.09
CA SER A 172 24.70 32.84 27.85
C SER A 172 23.37 32.07 27.80
N GLU A 173 22.24 32.75 28.07
CA GLU A 173 20.90 32.13 27.95
C GLU A 173 20.60 31.71 26.52
N CYS A 174 21.02 32.52 25.54
CA CYS A 174 20.89 32.18 24.12
C CYS A 174 21.75 31.00 23.70
N GLN A 175 22.92 30.77 24.31
CA GLN A 175 23.73 29.57 24.06
C GLN A 175 23.01 28.32 24.55
N GLN A 176 22.38 28.36 25.73
CA GLN A 176 21.59 27.24 26.24
C GLN A 176 20.38 26.97 25.34
N PHE A 177 19.63 28.01 24.94
CA PHE A 177 18.54 27.89 23.98
C PHE A 177 19.01 27.34 22.64
N ARG A 178 20.14 27.82 22.11
CA ARG A 178 20.74 27.33 20.85
C ARG A 178 21.14 25.86 20.95
N SER A 179 21.65 25.42 22.10
CA SER A 179 21.96 24.00 22.36
C SER A 179 20.68 23.15 22.35
N GLN A 180 19.65 23.55 23.11
CA GLN A 180 18.36 22.86 23.12
C GLN A 180 17.70 22.83 21.75
N LEU A 181 17.74 23.95 21.02
CA LEU A 181 17.20 24.06 19.69
C LEU A 181 18.00 23.24 18.69
N ASN A 182 19.32 23.12 18.82
CA ASN A 182 20.10 22.19 18.00
C ASN A 182 19.75 20.73 18.31
N ILE A 183 19.51 20.36 19.57
CA ILE A 183 19.02 19.02 19.95
C ILE A 183 17.64 18.79 19.31
N PHE A 184 16.74 19.78 19.41
CA PHE A 184 15.41 19.73 18.80
C PHE A 184 15.48 19.63 17.27
N LEU A 185 16.30 20.45 16.61
CA LEU A 185 16.53 20.42 15.17
C LEU A 185 17.22 19.14 14.71
N LYS A 186 18.02 18.48 15.57
CA LYS A 186 18.53 17.13 15.32
C LYS A 186 17.41 16.09 15.40
N LYS A 187 16.53 16.17 16.41
CA LYS A 187 15.35 15.29 16.55
C LYS A 187 14.37 15.45 15.37
N ILE A 188 14.05 16.69 15.03
CA ILE A 188 13.30 17.05 13.81
C ILE A 188 14.10 16.72 12.55
N GLY A 189 15.42 16.68 12.65
CA GLY A 189 16.26 16.40 11.52
C GLY A 189 16.05 15.01 10.92
N ASN A 190 15.42 14.13 11.68
CA ASN A 190 15.02 12.81 11.27
C ASN A 190 13.61 12.76 10.66
N VAL A 191 12.93 13.92 10.48
CA VAL A 191 11.70 13.99 9.68
C VAL A 191 12.06 13.64 8.25
N ARG A 192 11.51 12.53 7.75
CA ARG A 192 11.63 12.15 6.35
C ARG A 192 11.01 13.24 5.48
N PRO A 193 11.64 13.62 4.35
CA PRO A 193 11.00 14.53 3.41
C PRO A 193 9.68 13.93 2.95
N ILE A 194 8.67 14.79 2.75
CA ILE A 194 7.41 14.38 2.14
C ILE A 194 7.66 14.28 0.64
N VAL A 195 7.34 13.14 0.05
CA VAL A 195 7.41 12.93 -1.39
C VAL A 195 6.11 13.44 -2.01
N LEU A 196 6.23 14.35 -2.97
CA LEU A 196 5.11 14.85 -3.77
C LEU A 196 5.37 14.49 -5.23
N ASP A 197 4.48 13.69 -5.81
CA ASP A 197 4.43 13.37 -7.23
C ASP A 197 3.36 14.26 -7.87
N LEU A 198 3.81 15.27 -8.63
CA LEU A 198 2.97 16.31 -9.20
C LEU A 198 2.87 16.16 -10.72
N MET A 199 1.67 15.83 -11.18
CA MET A 199 1.28 15.80 -12.58
C MET A 199 0.86 17.21 -13.03
N VAL A 200 1.63 17.83 -13.91
CA VAL A 200 1.43 19.21 -14.39
C VAL A 200 0.88 19.19 -15.81
N TYR A 201 -0.36 19.66 -16.01
CA TYR A 201 -0.95 19.81 -17.35
C TYR A 201 -0.41 21.05 -18.04
N LEU A 202 0.23 20.86 -19.19
CA LEU A 202 0.84 21.92 -20.02
C LEU A 202 -0.16 22.53 -21.02
N ILE A 203 -1.44 22.19 -20.89
CA ILE A 203 -2.50 22.64 -21.78
C ILE A 203 -3.21 23.83 -21.13
N PRO A 204 -3.61 24.86 -21.90
CA PRO A 204 -4.39 25.97 -21.37
C PRO A 204 -5.66 25.50 -20.65
N THR A 205 -5.90 26.08 -19.47
CA THR A 205 -7.01 25.73 -18.55
C THR A 205 -8.40 25.86 -19.16
N TYR A 206 -8.57 26.66 -20.22
CA TYR A 206 -9.86 26.83 -20.90
C TYR A 206 -10.16 25.71 -21.92
N LEU A 207 -9.17 24.90 -22.29
CA LEU A 207 -9.34 23.86 -23.31
C LEU A 207 -9.79 22.53 -22.71
N ILE A 208 -9.41 22.21 -21.47
CA ILE A 208 -9.63 20.88 -20.89
C ILE A 208 -9.86 20.99 -19.38
N HIS A 209 -10.90 20.33 -18.86
CA HIS A 209 -10.94 19.96 -17.45
C HIS A 209 -9.77 19.01 -17.19
N CYS A 210 -8.72 19.48 -16.50
CA CYS A 210 -7.52 18.73 -16.11
C CYS A 210 -7.94 17.43 -15.36
N GLU A 211 -8.28 16.35 -16.08
CA GLU A 211 -8.68 15.06 -15.50
C GLU A 211 -7.44 14.26 -15.12
N VAL A 212 -7.29 13.99 -13.82
CA VAL A 212 -6.20 13.19 -13.24
C VAL A 212 -5.75 12.03 -14.15
N PRO A 213 -4.44 11.91 -14.44
CA PRO A 213 -3.95 10.94 -15.40
C PRO A 213 -3.70 9.61 -14.70
N PHE A 214 -4.74 8.80 -14.56
CA PHE A 214 -4.57 7.44 -14.06
C PHE A 214 -3.97 6.55 -15.14
N GLY A 215 -2.69 6.22 -15.01
CA GLY A 215 -2.05 5.25 -15.91
C GLY A 215 -2.72 3.88 -15.84
N ASN A 216 -2.91 3.37 -14.62
CA ASN A 216 -3.63 2.12 -14.38
C ASN A 216 -4.22 2.05 -12.97
N ILE A 217 -5.55 2.08 -12.85
CA ILE A 217 -6.29 1.78 -11.61
C ILE A 217 -6.37 0.28 -11.40
N ASP A 218 -5.71 -0.20 -10.35
CA ASP A 218 -5.61 -1.59 -9.91
C ASP A 218 -6.71 -1.96 -8.90
N PHE A 219 -7.10 -1.04 -8.03
CA PHE A 219 -8.16 -1.22 -7.04
C PHE A 219 -9.14 -0.04 -7.08
N GLU A 220 -10.41 -0.30 -6.77
CA GLU A 220 -11.46 0.74 -6.76
C GLU A 220 -11.07 1.92 -5.84
N CYS A 221 -10.47 1.63 -4.69
CA CYS A 221 -10.03 2.65 -3.73
C CYS A 221 -8.90 3.55 -4.25
N ASN A 222 -8.15 3.12 -5.27
CA ASN A 222 -7.12 3.93 -5.93
C ASN A 222 -7.68 4.79 -7.06
N GLY A 223 -8.94 4.60 -7.46
CA GLY A 223 -9.60 5.44 -8.45
C GLY A 223 -10.27 6.68 -7.87
N LEU A 224 -9.93 7.08 -6.65
CA LEU A 224 -10.49 8.25 -5.98
C LEU A 224 -9.68 9.52 -6.26
N ILE A 225 -10.39 10.64 -6.33
CA ILE A 225 -9.85 11.99 -6.50
C ILE A 225 -10.43 12.88 -5.40
N MET A 226 -9.62 13.73 -4.78
CA MET A 226 -10.02 14.72 -3.79
C MET A 226 -9.66 16.13 -4.28
N ASN A 227 -10.64 17.04 -4.24
CA ASN A 227 -10.45 18.44 -4.59
C ASN A 227 -11.27 19.34 -3.63
N LYS A 228 -11.43 20.64 -3.96
CA LYS A 228 -12.17 21.61 -3.14
C LYS A 228 -13.64 21.24 -2.90
N THR A 229 -14.24 20.44 -3.80
CA THR A 229 -15.65 20.04 -3.72
C THR A 229 -15.87 18.75 -2.92
N GLY A 230 -14.81 18.01 -2.60
CA GLY A 230 -14.86 16.76 -1.86
C GLY A 230 -14.15 15.62 -2.58
N ILE A 231 -14.55 14.39 -2.26
CA ILE A 231 -14.04 13.16 -2.90
C ILE A 231 -14.99 12.76 -4.04
N ARG A 232 -14.42 12.36 -5.16
CA ARG A 232 -15.15 11.81 -6.32
C ARG A 232 -14.42 10.60 -6.89
N ILE A 233 -15.15 9.83 -7.69
CA ILE A 233 -14.59 8.74 -8.48
C ILE A 233 -13.99 9.32 -9.77
N SER A 234 -12.84 8.78 -10.17
CA SER A 234 -12.21 9.07 -11.45
C SER A 234 -13.01 8.53 -12.63
N LYS A 235 -12.90 9.20 -13.78
CA LYS A 235 -13.55 8.74 -15.01
C LYS A 235 -13.04 7.35 -15.43
N ASN A 236 -11.74 7.08 -15.31
CA ASN A 236 -11.15 5.79 -15.66
C ASN A 236 -11.72 4.63 -14.82
N LEU A 237 -11.99 4.86 -13.52
CA LEU A 237 -12.65 3.83 -12.70
C LEU A 237 -14.11 3.66 -13.11
N TYR A 238 -14.76 4.77 -13.46
CA TYR A 238 -16.15 4.77 -13.87
C TYR A 238 -16.41 3.95 -15.14
N GLU A 239 -15.54 4.09 -16.14
CA GLU A 239 -15.59 3.34 -17.40
C GLU A 239 -15.51 1.81 -17.19
N ASN A 240 -14.86 1.36 -16.11
CA ASN A 240 -14.79 -0.07 -15.76
C ASN A 240 -16.11 -0.67 -15.26
N TYR A 241 -17.00 0.14 -14.68
CA TYR A 241 -18.26 -0.39 -14.18
C TYR A 241 -19.21 -0.70 -15.32
N LEU A 242 -19.52 0.26 -16.20
CA LEU A 242 -20.53 0.11 -17.25
C LEU A 242 -20.26 1.06 -18.43
N PRO A 243 -19.69 0.59 -19.56
CA PRO A 243 -19.24 1.45 -20.67
C PRO A 243 -20.33 2.27 -21.39
N ASN A 244 -21.63 2.00 -21.21
CA ASN A 244 -22.66 2.51 -22.14
C ASN A 244 -23.99 2.99 -21.53
N ILE A 245 -24.22 2.92 -20.22
CA ILE A 245 -25.58 3.11 -19.67
C ILE A 245 -25.69 4.21 -18.60
N PHE A 246 -24.59 4.61 -17.97
CA PHE A 246 -24.71 5.37 -16.70
C PHE A 246 -24.08 6.75 -16.69
N GLU A 247 -23.36 7.20 -17.73
CA GLU A 247 -22.53 8.42 -17.66
C GLU A 247 -23.25 9.64 -17.06
N ASN A 248 -24.58 9.71 -17.15
CA ASN A 248 -25.41 10.79 -16.62
C ASN A 248 -26.27 10.46 -15.39
N ASN A 249 -26.03 9.36 -14.66
CA ASN A 249 -26.79 9.03 -13.45
C ASN A 249 -26.00 9.43 -12.17
N PRO A 250 -26.25 10.64 -11.60
CA PRO A 250 -25.54 11.10 -10.41
C PRO A 250 -25.81 10.22 -9.18
N VAL A 251 -26.99 9.61 -9.08
CA VAL A 251 -27.35 8.75 -7.93
C VAL A 251 -26.46 7.52 -7.91
N MET A 252 -26.28 6.85 -9.06
CA MET A 252 -25.41 5.67 -9.15
C MET A 252 -23.96 6.02 -8.82
N ARG A 253 -23.45 7.19 -9.27
CA ARG A 253 -22.11 7.66 -8.92
C ARG A 253 -21.94 7.82 -7.41
N THR A 254 -22.92 8.40 -6.73
CA THR A 254 -22.92 8.52 -5.27
C THR A 254 -22.99 7.15 -4.61
N THR A 255 -23.82 6.22 -5.09
CA THR A 255 -23.92 4.86 -4.54
C THR A 255 -22.59 4.11 -4.63
N ILE A 256 -21.92 4.16 -5.79
CA ILE A 256 -20.60 3.51 -5.97
C ILE A 256 -19.57 4.20 -5.06
N LEU A 257 -19.57 5.53 -4.97
CA LEU A 257 -18.63 6.24 -4.11
C LEU A 257 -18.81 5.82 -2.64
N VAL A 258 -20.05 5.79 -2.16
CA VAL A 258 -20.38 5.36 -0.79
C VAL A 258 -19.94 3.92 -0.55
N LYS A 259 -20.14 3.02 -1.51
CA LYS A 259 -19.63 1.65 -1.45
C LYS A 259 -18.10 1.63 -1.28
N ILE A 260 -17.36 2.29 -2.17
CA ILE A 260 -15.88 2.33 -2.11
C ILE A 260 -15.40 2.93 -0.78
N LEU A 261 -16.03 4.00 -0.30
CA LEU A 261 -15.67 4.62 0.99
C LEU A 261 -15.94 3.68 2.17
N ASN A 262 -17.03 2.91 2.14
CA ASN A 262 -17.31 1.89 3.14
C ASN A 262 -16.29 0.73 3.06
N ASP A 263 -15.93 0.31 1.86
CA ASP A 263 -14.89 -0.72 1.64
C ASP A 263 -13.56 -0.25 2.25
N ILE A 264 -13.19 1.02 2.06
CA ILE A 264 -11.99 1.62 2.69
C ILE A 264 -12.04 1.56 4.22
N ILE A 265 -13.16 1.92 4.85
CA ILE A 265 -13.32 1.85 6.31
C ILE A 265 -13.15 0.39 6.79
N ASN A 266 -13.69 -0.57 6.03
CA ASN A 266 -13.61 -1.99 6.32
C ASN A 266 -12.30 -2.64 5.82
N HIS A 267 -11.29 -1.85 5.44
CA HIS A 267 -10.01 -2.33 4.91
C HIS A 267 -10.17 -3.34 3.75
N THR A 268 -11.16 -3.12 2.88
CA THR A 268 -11.45 -3.95 1.72
C THR A 268 -11.01 -3.23 0.45
N ALA A 269 -10.21 -3.91 -0.37
CA ALA A 269 -9.75 -3.43 -1.66
C ALA A 269 -10.32 -4.31 -2.77
N VAL A 270 -11.24 -3.75 -3.54
CA VAL A 270 -11.86 -4.45 -4.67
C VAL A 270 -10.98 -4.27 -5.91
N PHE A 271 -10.55 -5.38 -6.48
CA PHE A 271 -9.70 -5.42 -7.66
C PHE A 271 -10.46 -4.91 -8.91
N CYS A 272 -9.83 -4.01 -9.67
CA CYS A 272 -10.30 -3.62 -10.98
C CYS A 272 -9.67 -4.54 -12.02
N TYR A 273 -10.47 -5.43 -12.63
CA TYR A 273 -9.98 -6.45 -13.56
C TYR A 273 -9.11 -5.84 -14.67
N LYS A 274 -7.92 -6.43 -14.88
CA LYS A 274 -6.96 -6.02 -15.92
C LYS A 274 -6.24 -7.22 -16.53
N PRO A 275 -5.75 -7.09 -17.80
CA PRO A 275 -4.95 -8.11 -18.46
C PRO A 275 -3.62 -8.37 -17.73
N GLU A 276 -3.02 -7.31 -17.18
CA GLU A 276 -1.80 -7.40 -16.40
C GLU A 276 -2.16 -7.40 -14.92
N PHE A 277 -2.03 -8.56 -14.28
CA PHE A 277 -2.35 -8.72 -12.86
C PHE A 277 -1.21 -8.18 -11.98
N PRO A 278 -1.42 -7.11 -11.19
CA PRO A 278 -0.36 -6.48 -10.41
C PRO A 278 -0.15 -7.21 -9.07
N TRP A 279 0.33 -8.45 -9.10
CA TRP A 279 0.45 -9.30 -7.90
C TRP A 279 1.21 -8.61 -6.76
N TYR A 280 2.33 -7.94 -7.07
CA TYR A 280 3.11 -7.21 -6.08
C TYR A 280 2.29 -6.15 -5.31
N ARG A 281 1.24 -5.58 -5.93
CA ARG A 281 0.33 -4.64 -5.28
C ARG A 281 -0.69 -5.36 -4.40
N CYS A 282 -1.20 -6.51 -4.82
CA CYS A 282 -2.04 -7.37 -3.97
C CYS A 282 -1.28 -7.76 -2.70
N LEU A 283 -0.02 -8.20 -2.81
CA LEU A 283 0.85 -8.47 -1.65
C LEU A 283 1.03 -7.22 -0.78
N LYS A 284 1.38 -6.07 -1.38
CA LYS A 284 1.55 -4.81 -0.63
C LYS A 284 0.29 -4.41 0.14
N MET A 285 -0.90 -4.65 -0.43
CA MET A 285 -2.17 -4.38 0.23
C MET A 285 -2.44 -5.41 1.34
N GLY A 286 -2.21 -6.70 1.09
CA GLY A 286 -2.33 -7.77 2.09
C GLY A 286 -1.38 -7.58 3.29
N ASP A 287 -0.13 -7.22 3.05
CA ASP A 287 0.86 -6.88 4.10
C ASP A 287 0.42 -5.68 4.97
N LYS A 288 -0.41 -4.80 4.40
CA LYS A 288 -1.04 -3.67 5.10
C LYS A 288 -2.36 -4.06 5.78
N GLY A 289 -2.75 -5.32 5.77
CA GLY A 289 -3.96 -5.85 6.39
C GLY A 289 -5.24 -5.64 5.58
N TRP A 290 -5.14 -5.36 4.27
CA TRP A 290 -6.31 -5.21 3.43
C TRP A 290 -6.86 -6.57 2.97
N LYS A 291 -8.19 -6.73 3.07
CA LYS A 291 -8.93 -7.81 2.42
C LYS A 291 -9.04 -7.50 0.92
N ILE A 292 -8.57 -8.41 0.07
CA ILE A 292 -8.69 -8.23 -1.38
C ILE A 292 -9.94 -8.95 -1.88
N GLU A 293 -10.81 -8.23 -2.58
CA GLU A 293 -12.02 -8.77 -3.21
C GLU A 293 -11.95 -8.60 -4.73
N GLY A 294 -12.81 -9.32 -5.46
CA GLY A 294 -12.89 -9.22 -6.92
C GLY A 294 -11.72 -9.86 -7.69
N LEU A 295 -10.81 -10.57 -7.00
CA LEU A 295 -9.76 -11.39 -7.63
C LEU A 295 -10.36 -12.51 -8.49
N PHE A 296 -11.42 -13.13 -7.96
CA PHE A 296 -12.10 -14.26 -8.58
C PHE A 296 -13.60 -13.98 -8.70
N ASN A 297 -14.14 -14.26 -9.87
CA ASN A 297 -15.55 -14.11 -10.18
C ASN A 297 -16.38 -15.29 -9.67
N GLN A 298 -15.88 -16.52 -9.84
CA GLN A 298 -16.53 -17.79 -9.53
C GLN A 298 -15.77 -18.59 -8.47
N ILE A 299 -14.49 -18.36 -8.26
CA ILE A 299 -13.71 -18.98 -7.18
C ILE A 299 -13.87 -18.13 -5.90
N GLU A 300 -13.90 -18.80 -4.76
CA GLU A 300 -13.85 -18.22 -3.43
C GLU A 300 -12.70 -18.88 -2.66
N ILE A 301 -11.85 -18.06 -2.04
CA ILE A 301 -10.85 -18.52 -1.07
C ILE A 301 -11.53 -18.58 0.29
N ILE A 302 -11.51 -19.75 0.91
CA ILE A 302 -11.98 -19.94 2.27
C ILE A 302 -10.77 -20.02 3.20
N ASP A 303 -10.79 -19.18 4.23
CA ASP A 303 -9.85 -19.21 5.35
C ASP A 303 -10.59 -19.77 6.58
N ASP A 304 -10.36 -21.04 6.89
CA ASP A 304 -10.98 -21.71 8.03
C ASP A 304 -10.02 -22.74 8.65
N GLU A 305 -9.35 -22.35 9.74
CA GLU A 305 -8.41 -23.21 10.49
C GLU A 305 -9.08 -24.43 11.12
N ASN A 306 -10.39 -24.40 11.35
CA ASN A 306 -11.12 -25.46 12.04
C ASN A 306 -11.86 -26.40 11.08
N TYR A 307 -11.69 -26.20 9.78
CA TYR A 307 -12.38 -27.01 8.79
C TYR A 307 -11.80 -28.43 8.72
N THR A 308 -12.66 -29.44 8.92
CA THR A 308 -12.26 -30.87 8.94
C THR A 308 -12.73 -31.65 7.70
N GLY A 309 -13.02 -30.96 6.59
CA GLY A 309 -13.44 -31.62 5.36
C GLY A 309 -12.29 -32.03 4.46
N HIS A 310 -12.62 -32.76 3.39
CA HIS A 310 -11.67 -33.30 2.44
C HIS A 310 -11.81 -32.65 1.06
N CYS A 311 -10.71 -32.61 0.32
CA CYS A 311 -10.69 -32.17 -1.06
C CYS A 311 -11.50 -33.13 -1.93
N ILE A 312 -12.33 -32.59 -2.82
CA ILE A 312 -13.21 -33.43 -3.63
C ILE A 312 -12.49 -34.17 -4.77
N ILE A 313 -11.25 -33.78 -5.08
CA ILE A 313 -10.43 -34.39 -6.12
C ILE A 313 -9.55 -35.51 -5.55
N CYS A 314 -8.69 -35.19 -4.57
CA CYS A 314 -7.73 -36.16 -4.04
C CYS A 314 -8.20 -36.85 -2.75
N HIS A 315 -9.33 -36.44 -2.18
CA HIS A 315 -9.88 -36.96 -0.92
C HIS A 315 -8.99 -36.81 0.32
N GLN A 316 -7.92 -36.02 0.24
CA GLN A 316 -7.07 -35.68 1.39
C GLN A 316 -7.66 -34.50 2.18
N ASP A 317 -7.25 -34.37 3.44
CA ASP A 317 -7.63 -33.27 4.33
C ASP A 317 -7.27 -31.90 3.74
N LEU A 318 -8.15 -30.93 3.92
CA LEU A 318 -7.95 -29.57 3.43
C LEU A 318 -7.17 -28.73 4.44
N PRO A 319 -6.19 -27.92 3.99
CA PRO A 319 -5.48 -27.00 4.85
C PRO A 319 -6.37 -25.79 5.22
N LYS A 320 -5.85 -24.90 6.08
CA LYS A 320 -6.50 -23.64 6.48
C LYS A 320 -7.09 -22.86 5.29
N TYR A 321 -6.32 -22.74 4.21
CA TYR A 321 -6.73 -22.03 3.00
C TYR A 321 -7.14 -23.00 1.91
N MET A 322 -8.39 -22.93 1.49
CA MET A 322 -8.95 -23.83 0.48
C MET A 322 -9.81 -23.06 -0.52
N LEU A 323 -10.02 -23.64 -1.70
CA LEU A 323 -10.81 -23.02 -2.75
C LEU A 323 -12.17 -23.69 -2.87
N LYS A 324 -13.19 -22.93 -3.25
CA LYS A 324 -14.46 -23.48 -3.75
C LYS A 324 -14.98 -22.66 -4.93
N LEU A 325 -15.83 -23.28 -5.73
CA LEU A 325 -16.66 -22.54 -6.70
C LEU A 325 -17.89 -21.98 -5.98
N LYS A 326 -18.28 -20.73 -6.24
CA LYS A 326 -19.46 -20.07 -5.66
C LYS A 326 -20.79 -20.80 -5.92
N CYS A 327 -20.82 -21.76 -6.84
CA CYS A 327 -22.02 -22.53 -7.17
C CYS A 327 -22.35 -23.67 -6.21
N CYS A 328 -21.42 -24.10 -5.34
CA CYS A 328 -21.64 -25.20 -4.39
C CYS A 328 -20.57 -25.21 -3.29
N ASP A 329 -20.75 -26.02 -2.25
CA ASP A 329 -19.78 -26.11 -1.14
C ASP A 329 -18.67 -27.15 -1.35
N ALA A 330 -18.49 -27.65 -2.57
CA ALA A 330 -17.36 -28.52 -2.89
C ALA A 330 -16.04 -27.74 -2.76
N ARG A 331 -15.09 -28.31 -2.03
CA ARG A 331 -13.81 -27.68 -1.70
C ARG A 331 -12.63 -28.42 -2.31
N TYR A 332 -11.58 -27.66 -2.59
CA TYR A 332 -10.42 -28.10 -3.35
C TYR A 332 -9.14 -27.59 -2.69
N HIS A 333 -8.07 -28.39 -2.71
CA HIS A 333 -6.73 -27.84 -2.62
C HIS A 333 -6.48 -26.90 -3.80
N THR A 334 -5.61 -25.91 -3.61
CA THR A 334 -5.26 -24.95 -4.65
C THR A 334 -4.78 -25.63 -5.94
N LEU A 335 -3.86 -26.60 -5.83
CA LEU A 335 -3.34 -27.35 -6.98
C LEU A 335 -4.38 -28.32 -7.58
N CYS A 336 -5.20 -28.97 -6.74
CA CYS A 336 -6.29 -29.82 -7.22
C CYS A 336 -7.33 -29.03 -8.03
N MET A 337 -7.62 -27.78 -7.61
CA MET A 337 -8.50 -26.88 -8.35
C MET A 337 -7.89 -26.53 -9.70
N GLN A 338 -6.61 -26.14 -9.74
CA GLN A 338 -5.88 -25.84 -10.97
C GLN A 338 -5.90 -27.03 -11.95
N SER A 339 -5.60 -28.24 -11.48
CA SER A 339 -5.72 -29.47 -12.28
C SER A 339 -7.15 -29.68 -12.75
N ALA A 340 -8.17 -29.48 -11.91
CA ALA A 340 -9.57 -29.61 -12.31
C ALA A 340 -9.99 -28.61 -13.41
N PHE A 341 -9.30 -27.47 -13.55
CA PHE A 341 -9.54 -26.53 -14.65
C PHE A 341 -9.09 -27.09 -16.01
N HIS A 342 -7.98 -27.85 -16.08
CA HIS A 342 -7.35 -28.24 -17.36
C HIS A 342 -7.32 -29.72 -17.66
N GLU A 343 -7.19 -30.56 -16.64
CA GLU A 343 -6.88 -31.96 -16.84
C GLU A 343 -8.13 -32.79 -17.15
N GLY A 344 -8.01 -33.60 -18.19
CA GLY A 344 -9.04 -34.56 -18.60
C GLY A 344 -10.18 -33.98 -19.46
N VAL A 345 -10.98 -34.90 -20.01
CA VAL A 345 -12.12 -34.57 -20.87
C VAL A 345 -13.26 -33.88 -20.11
N SER A 346 -13.28 -34.01 -18.79
CA SER A 346 -14.27 -33.42 -17.89
C SER A 346 -13.78 -32.16 -17.18
N SER A 347 -12.68 -31.56 -17.64
CA SER A 347 -12.13 -30.34 -17.03
C SER A 347 -13.15 -29.19 -17.06
N ILE A 348 -13.03 -28.27 -16.11
CA ILE A 348 -13.93 -27.11 -15.98
C ILE A 348 -13.84 -26.24 -17.24
N MET A 349 -12.64 -26.05 -17.82
CA MET A 349 -12.46 -25.26 -19.04
C MET A 349 -13.10 -25.91 -20.27
N ASN A 350 -13.04 -27.24 -20.38
CA ASN A 350 -13.61 -27.97 -21.52
C ASN A 350 -15.14 -28.03 -21.44
N THR A 351 -15.69 -28.25 -20.25
CA THR A 351 -17.12 -28.47 -20.06
C THR A 351 -17.90 -27.21 -19.69
N SER A 352 -17.21 -26.15 -19.26
CA SER A 352 -17.78 -24.94 -18.65
C SER A 352 -18.77 -25.24 -17.52
N LYS A 353 -18.52 -26.32 -16.78
CA LYS A 353 -19.40 -26.81 -15.70
C LYS A 353 -18.60 -27.11 -14.45
N CYS A 354 -19.21 -26.84 -13.30
CA CYS A 354 -18.70 -27.32 -12.02
C CYS A 354 -18.59 -28.85 -12.03
N ILE A 355 -17.44 -29.39 -11.62
CA ILE A 355 -17.25 -30.86 -11.62
C ILE A 355 -18.21 -31.58 -10.64
N MET A 356 -18.67 -30.89 -9.60
CA MET A 356 -19.57 -31.44 -8.58
C MET A 356 -21.04 -31.22 -8.90
N CYS A 357 -21.52 -29.97 -8.85
CA CYS A 357 -22.95 -29.69 -9.04
C CYS A 357 -23.38 -29.59 -10.51
N LYS A 358 -22.45 -29.70 -11.46
CA LYS A 358 -22.68 -29.62 -12.92
C LYS A 358 -23.31 -28.30 -13.40
N LYS A 359 -23.42 -27.29 -12.54
CA LYS A 359 -23.88 -25.95 -12.92
C LYS A 359 -22.97 -25.37 -14.00
N SER A 360 -23.56 -24.81 -15.05
CA SER A 360 -22.84 -24.14 -16.12
C SER A 360 -22.37 -22.76 -15.69
N HIS A 361 -21.19 -22.37 -16.19
CA HIS A 361 -20.60 -21.05 -16.04
C HIS A 361 -20.24 -20.48 -17.41
N THR A 362 -20.08 -19.16 -17.51
CA THR A 362 -19.58 -18.53 -18.73
C THR A 362 -18.10 -18.84 -18.89
N GLN A 363 -17.70 -19.32 -20.08
CA GLN A 363 -16.33 -19.73 -20.36
C GLN A 363 -15.32 -18.60 -20.17
N ASP A 364 -15.67 -17.37 -20.57
CA ASP A 364 -14.81 -16.19 -20.38
C ASP A 364 -14.51 -15.93 -18.91
N ILE A 365 -15.52 -16.02 -18.05
CA ILE A 365 -15.37 -15.81 -16.60
C ILE A 365 -14.47 -16.90 -15.99
N LEU A 366 -14.66 -18.16 -16.40
CA LEU A 366 -13.82 -19.26 -15.94
C LEU A 366 -12.37 -19.11 -16.39
N ARG A 367 -12.14 -18.61 -17.61
CA ARG A 367 -10.79 -18.33 -18.13
C ARG A 367 -10.10 -17.27 -17.28
N GLN A 368 -10.80 -16.18 -16.96
CA GLN A 368 -10.27 -15.13 -16.09
C GLN A 368 -9.89 -15.69 -14.72
N ASP A 369 -10.79 -16.44 -14.09
CA ASP A 369 -10.53 -17.04 -12.78
C ASP A 369 -9.38 -18.05 -12.80
N HIS A 370 -9.25 -18.81 -13.89
CA HIS A 370 -8.13 -19.70 -14.10
C HIS A 370 -6.80 -18.93 -14.18
N ASP A 371 -6.73 -17.91 -15.04
CA ASP A 371 -5.51 -17.13 -15.22
C ASP A 371 -5.09 -16.45 -13.91
N MET A 372 -6.07 -15.97 -13.15
CA MET A 372 -5.87 -15.43 -11.81
C MET A 372 -5.40 -16.49 -10.80
N LEU A 373 -5.92 -17.72 -10.89
CA LEU A 373 -5.52 -18.83 -10.03
C LEU A 373 -4.07 -19.25 -10.31
N GLN A 374 -3.68 -19.29 -11.58
CA GLN A 374 -2.30 -19.56 -11.99
C GLN A 374 -1.33 -18.55 -11.36
N LEU A 375 -1.63 -17.26 -11.51
CA LEU A 375 -0.81 -16.18 -10.94
C LEU A 375 -0.77 -16.22 -9.41
N TYR A 376 -1.89 -16.57 -8.78
CA TYR A 376 -1.97 -16.77 -7.34
C TYR A 376 -1.03 -17.90 -6.87
N ILE A 377 -1.00 -19.02 -7.60
CA ILE A 377 -0.12 -20.17 -7.28
C ILE A 377 1.35 -19.79 -7.44
N GLU A 378 1.69 -19.14 -8.55
CA GLU A 378 3.08 -18.74 -8.87
C GLU A 378 3.68 -17.81 -7.81
N HIS A 379 2.86 -16.99 -7.17
CA HIS A 379 3.35 -15.93 -6.31
C HIS A 379 2.89 -15.98 -4.84
N ALA A 380 2.00 -16.89 -4.46
CA ALA A 380 1.73 -17.28 -3.07
C ALA A 380 2.00 -18.80 -2.85
N PRO A 381 3.23 -19.30 -3.09
CA PRO A 381 3.53 -20.72 -2.95
C PRO A 381 3.33 -21.26 -1.52
N TYR A 382 3.36 -20.38 -0.52
CA TYR A 382 3.10 -20.74 0.88
C TYR A 382 1.61 -20.99 1.17
N LEU A 383 0.69 -20.48 0.35
CA LEU A 383 -0.75 -20.78 0.42
C LEU A 383 -1.11 -22.01 -0.42
N SER A 384 -0.22 -22.45 -1.29
CA SER A 384 -0.35 -23.69 -2.06
C SER A 384 0.35 -24.89 -1.41
N TRP A 385 0.67 -24.82 -0.11
CA TRP A 385 1.42 -25.86 0.60
C TRP A 385 0.70 -27.21 0.51
N TRP A 386 1.21 -28.05 -0.39
CA TRP A 386 0.99 -29.48 -0.43
C TRP A 386 2.01 -30.08 0.56
N PRO A 387 1.62 -30.88 1.56
CA PRO A 387 2.60 -31.56 2.38
C PRO A 387 3.39 -32.51 1.47
N SER A 388 4.68 -32.21 1.26
CA SER A 388 5.60 -32.96 0.39
C SER A 388 5.81 -34.42 0.79
N SER A 389 5.08 -34.91 1.80
CA SER A 389 5.24 -36.25 2.38
C SER A 389 4.74 -37.40 1.49
N HIS A 390 4.26 -37.14 0.26
CA HIS A 390 3.69 -38.15 -0.63
C HIS A 390 4.18 -38.08 -2.10
N LEU A 391 5.26 -37.35 -2.39
CA LEU A 391 6.07 -37.75 -3.54
C LEU A 391 6.71 -39.10 -3.18
N PRO A 392 6.72 -40.12 -4.06
CA PRO A 392 7.57 -41.28 -3.84
C PRO A 392 8.96 -40.72 -3.56
N GLU A 393 9.54 -41.03 -2.40
CA GLU A 393 10.96 -40.82 -2.21
C GLU A 393 11.62 -41.62 -3.33
N ASP A 394 12.15 -40.93 -4.34
CA ASP A 394 13.05 -41.55 -5.30
C ASP A 394 14.25 -42.03 -4.49
N GLU A 395 14.21 -43.30 -4.07
CA GLU A 395 15.23 -43.99 -3.28
C GLU A 395 16.63 -43.94 -3.96
N GLU A 396 16.71 -43.50 -5.22
CA GLU A 396 17.96 -43.32 -5.96
C GLU A 396 18.79 -42.10 -5.49
N GLU A 397 18.17 -40.98 -5.07
CA GLU A 397 18.94 -39.76 -4.74
C GLU A 397 19.63 -39.84 -3.37
N GLN A 398 19.08 -40.60 -2.42
CA GLN A 398 19.71 -40.84 -1.12
C GLN A 398 20.84 -41.88 -1.19
N GLN A 399 20.80 -42.82 -2.14
CA GLN A 399 21.91 -43.76 -2.36
C GLN A 399 23.11 -43.12 -3.06
N GLU A 400 22.92 -42.16 -3.97
CA GLU A 400 24.04 -41.41 -4.57
C GLU A 400 24.76 -40.51 -3.56
N GLN A 401 24.03 -39.87 -2.64
CA GLN A 401 24.64 -39.05 -1.60
C GLN A 401 25.40 -39.88 -0.54
N GLN A 402 24.91 -41.07 -0.17
CA GLN A 402 25.61 -41.95 0.75
C GLN A 402 26.87 -42.59 0.14
N ASN A 403 26.86 -42.90 -1.17
CA ASN A 403 28.04 -43.45 -1.87
C ASN A 403 29.13 -42.39 -2.12
N THR A 404 28.78 -41.10 -2.16
CA THR A 404 29.75 -40.01 -2.33
C THR A 404 30.51 -39.72 -1.03
N ILE A 405 29.88 -39.89 0.13
CA ILE A 405 30.50 -39.68 1.45
C ILE A 405 31.44 -40.85 1.82
N ALA A 406 31.10 -42.09 1.45
CA ALA A 406 31.93 -43.27 1.75
C ALA A 406 33.28 -43.31 0.98
N ASN A 407 33.40 -42.60 -0.14
CA ASN A 407 34.63 -42.58 -0.95
C ASN A 407 35.62 -41.45 -0.59
N GLN A 408 35.27 -40.53 0.31
CA GLN A 408 36.18 -39.46 0.75
C GLN A 408 37.02 -39.82 1.98
N ASP A 409 36.65 -40.84 2.75
CA ASP A 409 37.31 -41.21 4.01
C ASP A 409 38.46 -42.25 3.87
N THR A 410 38.88 -42.60 2.64
CA THR A 410 39.96 -43.61 2.43
C THR A 410 41.28 -43.07 1.87
N ASN A 411 41.46 -41.75 1.71
CA ASN A 411 42.69 -41.18 1.13
C ASN A 411 43.34 -40.09 2.01
N ALA A 412 43.62 -40.39 3.27
CA ALA A 412 44.41 -39.51 4.13
C ALA A 412 45.45 -40.30 4.94
N ASP A 413 46.42 -40.92 4.24
CA ASP A 413 47.70 -41.34 4.83
C ASP A 413 48.74 -41.57 3.72
N ALA A 414 49.48 -40.52 3.33
CA ALA A 414 50.83 -40.63 2.76
C ALA A 414 51.48 -39.26 2.51
N GLN A 415 52.67 -39.09 3.09
CA GLN A 415 53.81 -38.27 2.62
C GLN A 415 53.83 -36.76 2.94
N HIS A 416 54.63 -36.40 3.96
CA HIS A 416 55.47 -35.20 3.88
C HIS A 416 56.83 -35.44 4.57
N VAL A 417 57.91 -35.42 3.79
CA VAL A 417 59.32 -35.45 4.21
C VAL A 417 60.05 -34.36 3.42
N GLY A 418 60.82 -33.51 4.13
CA GLY A 418 61.93 -32.65 3.65
C GLY A 418 61.53 -31.47 2.74
N ASP A 419 62.09 -30.26 2.80
CA ASP A 419 63.43 -29.86 3.21
C ASP A 419 63.47 -28.35 3.52
N ILE A 420 64.46 -28.01 4.34
CA ILE A 420 64.88 -26.67 4.79
C ILE A 420 65.91 -26.11 3.80
N PRO A 421 65.93 -24.79 3.52
CA PRO A 421 67.17 -24.13 3.12
C PRO A 421 67.75 -23.27 4.24
N LEU A 422 69.05 -23.50 4.48
CA LEU A 422 69.95 -22.74 5.33
C LEU A 422 70.18 -21.32 4.81
N ILE A 423 70.41 -20.41 5.75
CA ILE A 423 70.90 -19.05 5.56
C ILE A 423 72.43 -19.09 5.50
N GLU A 424 73.00 -18.53 4.43
CA GLU A 424 74.11 -17.55 4.45
C GLU A 424 74.04 -16.66 3.20
#